data_AF-A0A5A5T6B3-F1
#
_entry.id   AF-A0A5A5T6B3-F1
#
_cell.length_a   1.000
_cell.length_b   1.000
_cell.length_c   1.000
_cell.angle_alpha   90.00
_cell.angle_beta   90.00
_cell.angle_gamma   90.00
#
_symmetry.space_group_name_H-M   'P 1'
#
loop_
_entity.id
_entity.type
_entity.pdbx_description
1 polymer ?
#
loop_
_entity_poly.entity_id
_entity_poly.type
_entity_poly.pdbx_seq_one_letter_code
_entity_poly.pdbx_strand_id
1 'polypeptide(L)' 'MMVPDLSDELRQQLGQQGIVDFSEVALRQALEQRVATYTLIKLADWPARRWKCHYRLLVKEAVYDAQSVPEAYARAILSL' A
#
# COMPACT_ATOMS: atom_id res chain seq x y z
N MET A 1 9.88 10.46 -12.22
CA MET A 1 10.13 9.21 -11.46
C MET A 1 8.86 8.37 -11.62
N MET A 2 8.88 7.31 -12.44
CA MET A 2 7.70 6.46 -12.64
C MET A 2 7.51 5.64 -11.37
N VAL A 3 6.39 5.82 -10.67
CA VAL A 3 5.97 4.96 -9.57
C VAL A 3 5.76 3.56 -10.19
N PRO A 4 6.29 2.47 -9.60
CA PRO A 4 6.07 1.15 -10.17
C PRO A 4 4.57 0.88 -10.19
N ASP A 5 4.09 0.50 -11.38
CA ASP A 5 2.70 0.21 -11.64
C ASP A 5 2.22 -0.90 -10.68
N LEU A 6 1.06 -0.70 -10.05
CA LEU A 6 0.43 -1.74 -9.24
C LEU A 6 0.28 -3.01 -10.09
N SER A 7 0.68 -4.16 -9.56
CA SER A 7 0.51 -5.45 -10.27
C SER A 7 -0.95 -5.69 -10.66
N ASP A 8 -1.19 -6.34 -11.79
CA ASP A 8 -2.54 -6.65 -12.28
C ASP A 8 -3.39 -7.44 -11.27
N GLU A 9 -2.76 -8.34 -10.50
CA GLU A 9 -3.43 -9.08 -9.42
C GLU A 9 -4.03 -8.14 -8.36
N LEU A 10 -3.23 -7.17 -7.87
CA LEU A 10 -3.71 -6.17 -6.92
C LEU A 10 -4.82 -5.30 -7.51
N ARG A 11 -4.70 -4.90 -8.79
CA ARG A 11 -5.76 -4.12 -9.48
C ARG A 11 -7.06 -4.90 -9.55
N GLN A 12 -6.99 -6.19 -9.88
CA GLN A 12 -8.15 -7.06 -9.97
C GLN A 12 -8.82 -7.22 -8.60
N GLN A 13 -8.04 -7.47 -7.55
CA GLN A 13 -8.54 -7.60 -6.18
C GLN A 13 -9.17 -6.30 -5.67
N LEU A 14 -8.55 -5.15 -5.96
CA LEU A 14 -9.11 -3.83 -5.64
C LEU A 14 -10.40 -3.55 -6.40
N GLY A 15 -10.46 -3.94 -7.68
CA GLY A 15 -11.67 -3.85 -8.49
C GLY A 15 -12.84 -4.65 -7.92
N GLN A 16 -12.58 -5.81 -7.32
CA GLN A 16 -13.60 -6.59 -6.60
C GLN A 16 -14.17 -5.86 -5.37
N GLN A 17 -13.42 -4.91 -4.81
CA GLN A 17 -13.89 -4.03 -3.72
C GLN A 17 -14.44 -2.69 -4.22
N GLY A 18 -14.63 -2.52 -5.54
CA GLY A 18 -15.17 -1.31 -6.16
C GLY A 18 -14.16 -0.18 -6.33
N ILE A 19 -12.86 -0.44 -6.15
CA ILE A 19 -11.80 0.57 -6.34
C ILE A 19 -11.29 0.48 -7.78
N VAL A 20 -11.49 1.56 -8.53
CA VAL A 20 -11.12 1.66 -9.96
C VAL A 20 -10.03 2.68 -10.23
N ASP A 21 -9.74 3.57 -9.27
CA ASP A 21 -8.64 4.52 -9.32
C ASP A 21 -7.49 4.03 -8.42
N PHE A 22 -6.35 3.72 -9.04
CA PHE A 22 -5.16 3.18 -8.38
C PHE A 22 -4.09 4.24 -8.10
N SER A 23 -4.43 5.52 -8.23
CA SER A 23 -3.54 6.61 -7.84
C SER A 23 -3.27 6.59 -6.34
N GLU A 24 -2.10 7.11 -5.94
CA GLU A 24 -1.73 7.19 -4.53
C GLU A 24 -2.79 7.92 -3.69
N VAL A 25 -3.34 9.02 -4.23
CA VAL A 25 -4.35 9.85 -3.56
C VAL A 25 -5.65 9.07 -3.37
N ALA A 26 -6.15 8.40 -4.41
CA ALA A 26 -7.38 7.63 -4.33
C ALA A 26 -7.26 6.46 -3.34
N LEU A 27 -6.14 5.73 -3.38
CA LEU A 27 -5.88 4.63 -2.45
C LEU A 27 -5.71 5.13 -1.01
N ARG A 28 -5.02 6.26 -0.80
CA ARG A 28 -4.93 6.87 0.53
C ARG A 28 -6.31 7.21 1.09
N GLN A 29 -7.15 7.86 0.30
CA GLN A 29 -8.51 8.23 0.72
C GLN A 29 -9.36 7.00 1.02
N ALA A 30 -9.30 5.97 0.16
CA ALA A 30 -10.01 4.72 0.38
C ALA A 30 -9.58 4.01 1.67
N LEU A 31 -8.28 4.06 2.00
CA LEU A 31 -7.76 3.56 3.26
C LEU A 31 -8.28 4.38 4.46
N GLU A 32 -8.18 5.71 4.40
CA GLU A 32 -8.61 6.63 5.47
C GLU A 32 -10.11 6.54 5.78
N GLN A 33 -10.95 6.13 4.82
CA GLN A 33 -12.37 5.84 5.06
C GLN A 33 -12.60 4.59 5.93
N ARG A 34 -11.62 3.68 6.01
CA ARG A 34 -11.75 2.38 6.67
C ARG A 34 -10.92 2.27 7.95
N VAL A 35 -9.85 3.06 8.07
CA VAL A 35 -8.96 3.06 9.24
C VAL A 35 -8.73 4.46 9.78
N ALA A 36 -8.84 4.60 11.09
CA ALA A 36 -8.64 5.89 11.76
C ALA A 36 -7.17 6.33 11.78
N THR A 37 -6.24 5.39 11.84
CA THR A 37 -4.81 5.66 11.92
C THR A 37 -3.98 4.63 11.16
N TYR A 38 -2.89 5.09 10.54
CA TYR A 38 -1.86 4.27 9.93
C TYR A 38 -0.50 4.98 10.04
N THR A 39 0.58 4.23 9.91
CA THR A 39 1.94 4.79 9.81
C THR A 39 2.63 4.24 8.57
N LEU A 40 2.96 5.13 7.64
CA LEU A 40 3.76 4.80 6.47
C LEU A 40 5.23 5.12 6.74
N ILE A 41 6.09 4.13 6.59
CA ILE A 41 7.53 4.23 6.80
C ILE A 41 8.24 3.98 5.47
N LYS A 42 9.02 4.95 5.01
CA LYS A 42 10.02 4.73 3.96
C LYS A 42 11.27 4.17 4.60
N LEU A 43 11.71 3.00 4.15
CA LEU A 43 12.89 2.35 4.68
C LEU A 43 14.16 3.00 4.14
N ALA A 44 15.18 3.09 4.99
CA ALA A 44 16.54 3.38 4.55
C ALA A 44 17.08 2.22 3.67
N ASP A 45 18.15 2.48 2.93
CA ASP A 45 18.67 1.51 1.94
C ASP A 45 19.06 0.15 2.54
N TRP A 46 19.70 0.15 3.72
CA TRP A 46 20.10 -1.10 4.38
C TRP A 46 18.91 -1.98 4.79
N PRO A 47 17.91 -1.48 5.56
CA PRO A 47 16.73 -2.29 5.88
C PRO A 47 15.92 -2.65 4.64
N ALA A 48 15.85 -1.78 3.63
CA ALA A 48 15.15 -2.07 2.39
C ALA A 48 15.74 -3.28 1.65
N ARG A 49 17.08 -3.36 1.57
CA ARG A 49 17.79 -4.53 1.01
C ARG A 49 17.58 -5.79 1.87
N ARG A 50 17.61 -5.66 3.19
CA ARG A 50 17.43 -6.79 4.12
C ARG A 50 16.04 -7.40 4.01
N TRP A 51 15.00 -6.56 3.97
CA TRP A 51 13.60 -6.99 3.97
C TRP A 51 12.99 -7.11 2.57
N LYS A 52 13.73 -6.70 1.54
CA LYS A 52 13.30 -6.74 0.13
C LYS A 52 12.04 -5.90 -0.12
N CYS A 53 11.87 -4.79 0.58
CA CYS A 53 10.79 -3.82 0.40
C CYS A 53 11.30 -2.39 0.61
N HIS A 54 10.64 -1.38 0.05
CA HIS A 54 11.02 0.03 0.23
C HIS A 54 10.12 0.76 1.24
N TYR A 55 8.91 0.27 1.43
CA TYR A 55 7.89 0.88 2.26
C TYR A 55 7.27 -0.15 3.18
N ARG A 56 6.91 0.31 4.38
CA ARG A 56 6.08 -0.42 5.32
C ARG A 56 4.90 0.42 5.72
N LEU A 57 3.72 -0.19 5.71
CA LEU A 57 2.51 0.42 6.23
C LEU A 57 2.06 -0.35 7.46
N LEU A 58 1.95 0.35 8.59
CA LEU A 58 1.43 -0.20 9.83
C LEU A 58 -0.02 0.24 9.96
N VAL A 59 -0.92 -0.72 10.14
CA VAL A 59 -2.35 -0.49 10.34
C VAL A 59 -2.80 -1.40 11.48
N LYS A 60 -3.25 -0.82 12.59
CA LYS A 60 -3.55 -1.56 13.83
C LYS A 60 -2.36 -2.44 14.25
N GLU A 61 -2.52 -3.76 14.22
CA GLU A 61 -1.50 -4.76 14.59
C GLU A 61 -0.82 -5.38 13.35
N ALA A 62 -1.20 -4.96 12.14
CA ALA A 62 -0.70 -5.51 10.89
C ALA A 62 0.39 -4.63 10.27
N VAL A 63 1.32 -5.28 9.56
CA VAL A 63 2.41 -4.63 8.81
C VAL A 63 2.36 -5.13 7.36
N TYR A 64 2.31 -4.20 6.41
CA TYR A 64 2.34 -4.48 4.98
C TYR A 64 3.65 -4.01 4.37
N ASP A 65 4.43 -4.94 3.84
CA ASP A 65 5.64 -4.66 3.06
C ASP A 65 5.27 -4.33 1.61
N ALA A 66 5.89 -3.30 1.04
CA ALA A 66 5.62 -2.84 -0.32
C ALA A 66 6.84 -2.20 -1.01
N GLN A 67 6.85 -2.19 -2.34
CA GLN A 67 7.86 -1.51 -3.16
C GLN A 67 7.51 -0.05 -3.41
N SER A 68 6.24 0.32 -3.32
CA SER A 68 5.76 1.69 -3.51
C SER A 68 4.67 2.07 -2.51
N VAL A 69 4.39 3.37 -2.43
CA VAL A 69 3.33 3.90 -1.56
C VAL A 69 1.94 3.40 -2.00
N PRO A 70 1.56 3.45 -3.30
CA PRO A 70 0.29 2.86 -3.75
C PRO A 70 0.16 1.39 -3.40
N GLU A 71 1.21 0.59 -3.57
CA GLU A 71 1.19 -0.83 -3.23
C GLU A 71 0.94 -1.05 -1.73
N ALA A 72 1.57 -0.22 -0.87
CA ALA A 72 1.37 -0.30 0.58
C ALA A 72 -0.10 -0.06 0.96
N TYR A 73 -0.72 0.99 0.42
CA TYR A 73 -2.14 1.28 0.65
C TYR A 73 -3.04 0.18 0.09
N ALA A 74 -2.78 -0.30 -1.13
CA ALA A 74 -3.54 -1.39 -1.74
C ALA A 74 -3.55 -2.65 -0.87
N ARG A 75 -2.37 -3.08 -0.38
CA ARG A 75 -2.25 -4.27 0.47
C ARG A 75 -3.03 -4.13 1.79
N ALA A 76 -2.98 -2.96 2.42
CA ALA A 76 -3.79 -2.72 3.62
C ALA A 76 -5.29 -2.74 3.32
N ILE A 77 -5.74 -2.05 2.27
CA ILE A 77 -7.15 -2.01 1.84
C ILE A 77 -7.73 -3.41 1.64
N LEU A 78 -6.97 -4.29 1.00
CA LEU A 78 -7.40 -5.66 0.69
C LEU A 78 -7.49 -6.60 1.91
N SER A 79 -6.98 -6.15 3.06
CA SER A 79 -6.96 -6.92 4.31
C SER A 79 -7.95 -6.43 5.37
N LEU A 80 -8.70 -5.36 5.06
CA LEU A 80 -9.76 -4.78 5.88
C LEU A 80 -11.12 -5.35 5.48
#